data_AF-A0A2A6HQ28-F1
#
_entry.id   AF-A0A2A6HQ28-F1
#
_cell.length_a   1.000
_cell.length_b   1.000
_cell.length_c   1.000
_cell.angle_alpha   90.00
_cell.angle_beta   90.00
_cell.angle_gamma   90.00
#
_symmetry.space_group_name_H-M   'P 1'
#
loop_
_entity.id
_entity.type
_entity.pdbx_description
1 polymer ?
#
loop_
_entity_poly.entity_id
_entity_poly.type
_entity_poly.pdbx_seq_one_letter_code
_entity_poly.pdbx_strand_id
1 'polypeptide(L)'
;MRQKTLQSSSIPEVDTVTNRLVLASRYSECLRRLSRTAERVRHADLATKLMEVARCIDRMSDDIAVNDDGIEVLRRAARLIGTVERLVDREAKSSFLH
;
A
#
# COMPACT_ATOMS: atom_id res chain seq x y z
N MET A 1 -0.67 -11.72 50.87
CA MET A 1 -1.68 -12.50 50.13
C MET A 1 -1.87 -11.84 48.77
N ARG A 2 -1.41 -12.49 47.69
CA ARG A 2 -1.45 -12.00 46.30
C ARG A 2 -2.85 -12.22 45.73
N GLN A 3 -3.53 -11.16 45.29
CA GLN A 3 -4.65 -11.29 44.35
C GLN A 3 -4.18 -10.80 42.99
N LYS A 4 -3.83 -11.77 42.15
CA LYS A 4 -3.43 -11.60 40.76
C LYS A 4 -4.69 -11.81 39.93
N THR A 5 -5.49 -10.77 39.78
CA THR A 5 -6.68 -10.82 38.92
C THR A 5 -6.19 -10.86 37.48
N LEU A 6 -6.50 -11.97 36.82
CA LEU A 6 -6.22 -12.24 35.42
C LEU A 6 -6.93 -11.20 34.56
N GLN A 7 -6.18 -10.19 34.13
CA GLN A 7 -6.60 -9.31 33.05
C GLN A 7 -6.33 -10.06 31.75
N SER A 8 -7.30 -10.88 31.32
CA SER A 8 -7.35 -11.36 29.92
C SER A 8 -7.49 -10.14 29.03
N SER A 9 -6.37 -9.70 28.46
CA SER A 9 -6.30 -8.62 27.49
C SER A 9 -6.83 -9.09 26.15
N SER A 10 -8.16 -9.14 26.00
CA SER A 10 -8.82 -9.56 24.76
C SER A 10 -9.25 -8.37 23.90
N ILE A 11 -8.34 -7.46 23.51
CA ILE A 11 -8.50 -6.49 22.39
C ILE A 11 -7.07 -6.15 21.90
N PRO A 12 -6.65 -6.32 20.61
CA PRO A 12 -7.24 -5.58 19.48
C PRO A 12 -7.07 -6.23 18.07
N GLU A 13 -7.68 -7.38 17.78
CA GLU A 13 -7.72 -7.88 16.38
C GLU A 13 -8.53 -6.92 15.48
N VAL A 14 -9.60 -6.31 15.99
CA VAL A 14 -10.41 -5.34 15.22
C VAL A 14 -9.65 -4.05 14.89
N ASP A 15 -8.79 -3.56 15.78
CA ASP A 15 -7.99 -2.35 15.55
C ASP A 15 -6.90 -2.60 14.49
N THR A 16 -6.32 -3.80 14.50
CA THR A 16 -5.30 -4.19 13.51
C THR A 16 -5.90 -4.45 12.13
N VAL A 17 -7.04 -5.13 12.04
CA VAL A 17 -7.80 -5.31 10.78
C VAL A 17 -8.18 -3.95 10.19
N THR A 18 -8.75 -3.05 11.01
CA THR A 18 -9.14 -1.71 10.57
C THR A 18 -7.94 -0.89 10.09
N ASN A 19 -6.81 -0.94 10.81
CA ASN A 19 -5.58 -0.27 10.39
C ASN A 19 -5.02 -0.83 9.08
N ARG A 20 -5.07 -2.15 8.88
CA ARG A 20 -4.64 -2.80 7.63
C ARG A 20 -5.52 -2.39 6.44
N LEU A 21 -6.84 -2.29 6.62
CA LEU A 21 -7.77 -1.78 5.60
C LEU A 21 -7.46 -0.34 5.21
N VAL A 22 -7.25 0.53 6.20
CA VAL A 22 -6.88 1.93 5.96
C VAL A 22 -5.56 2.02 5.19
N LEU A 23 -4.57 1.20 5.52
CA LEU A 23 -3.30 1.15 4.80
C LEU A 23 -3.47 0.65 3.36
N ALA A 24 -4.25 -0.41 3.13
CA ALA A 24 -4.51 -0.93 1.79
C ALA A 24 -5.16 0.13 0.90
N SER A 25 -6.17 0.84 1.41
CA SER A 25 -6.84 1.94 0.70
C SER A 25 -5.88 3.10 0.38
N ARG A 26 -5.02 3.49 1.33
CA ARG A 26 -4.01 4.53 1.08
C ARG A 26 -2.99 4.09 0.02
N TYR A 27 -2.57 2.83 0.03
CA TYR A 27 -1.62 2.31 -0.96
C TYR A 27 -2.23 2.23 -2.35
N SER A 28 -3.50 1.81 -2.48
CA SER A 28 -4.18 1.80 -3.77
C SER A 28 -4.35 3.22 -4.31
N GLU A 29 -4.67 4.20 -3.47
CA GLU A 29 -4.72 5.61 -3.87
C GLU A 29 -3.36 6.13 -4.34
N CYS A 30 -2.27 5.87 -3.59
CA CYS A 30 -0.93 6.26 -3.99
C CYS A 30 -0.54 5.67 -5.35
N LEU A 31 -0.81 4.39 -5.58
CA LEU A 31 -0.54 3.73 -6.86
C LEU A 31 -1.35 4.32 -8.02
N ARG A 32 -2.62 4.69 -7.79
CA ARG A 32 -3.45 5.40 -8.79
C ARG A 32 -2.88 6.77 -9.11
N ARG A 33 -2.39 7.51 -8.11
CA ARG A 33 -1.73 8.81 -8.32
C ARG A 33 -0.43 8.66 -9.12
N LEU A 34 0.39 7.67 -8.78
CA LEU A 34 1.63 7.37 -9.51
C LEU A 34 1.36 6.94 -10.94
N SER A 35 0.31 6.14 -11.17
CA SER A 35 -0.13 5.75 -12.51
C SER A 35 -0.43 6.98 -13.37
N ARG A 36 -1.20 7.94 -12.86
CA ARG A 36 -1.48 9.21 -13.55
C ARG A 36 -0.21 10.02 -13.83
N THR A 37 0.74 10.03 -12.91
CA THR A 37 2.02 10.73 -13.13
C THR A 37 2.86 10.01 -14.18
N ALA A 38 2.94 8.68 -14.15
CA ALA A 38 3.63 7.86 -15.14
C ALA A 38 3.05 8.08 -16.56
N GLU A 39 1.73 8.19 -16.67
CA GLU A 39 1.05 8.50 -17.93
C GLU A 39 1.44 9.90 -18.46
N ARG A 40 1.53 10.91 -17.58
CA ARG A 40 1.97 12.27 -17.95
C ARG A 40 3.42 12.32 -18.45
N VAL A 41 4.30 11.47 -17.93
CA VAL A 41 5.69 11.34 -18.39
C VAL A 41 5.85 10.33 -19.55
N ARG A 42 4.74 9.98 -20.23
CA ARG A 42 4.67 9.06 -21.38
C ARG A 42 5.14 7.62 -21.12
N HIS A 43 5.13 7.18 -19.86
CA HIS A 43 5.42 5.80 -19.47
C HIS A 43 4.12 5.00 -19.29
N ALA A 44 3.40 4.78 -20.39
CA ALA A 44 2.05 4.16 -20.39
C ALA A 44 2.03 2.71 -19.86
N ASP A 45 3.05 1.90 -20.18
CA ASP A 45 3.15 0.52 -19.65
C ASP A 45 3.28 0.50 -18.12
N LEU A 46 4.09 1.40 -17.57
CA LEU A 46 4.23 1.58 -16.12
C LEU A 46 2.92 2.06 -15.50
N ALA A 47 2.24 3.02 -16.14
CA ALA A 47 0.95 3.51 -15.68
C ALA A 47 -0.10 2.38 -15.59
N THR A 48 -0.19 1.53 -16.61
CA THR A 48 -1.10 0.36 -16.62
C THR A 48 -0.78 -0.61 -15.50
N LYS A 49 0.49 -1.00 -15.34
CA LYS A 49 0.92 -1.92 -14.27
C LYS A 49 0.62 -1.38 -12.89
N LEU A 50 0.84 -0.08 -12.65
CA LEU A 50 0.50 0.56 -11.36
C LEU A 50 -1.00 0.53 -11.09
N MET A 51 -1.82 0.73 -12.12
CA MET A 51 -3.27 0.65 -12.02
C MET A 51 -3.75 -0.77 -11.71
N GLU A 52 -3.13 -1.78 -12.32
CA GLU A 52 -3.42 -3.19 -12.04
C GLU A 52 -3.09 -3.56 -10.60
N VAL A 53 -1.92 -3.14 -10.09
CA VAL A 53 -1.54 -3.37 -8.69
C VAL A 53 -2.50 -2.65 -7.74
N ALA A 54 -2.90 -1.41 -8.03
CA ALA A 54 -3.88 -0.70 -7.22
C ALA A 54 -5.22 -1.46 -7.13
N ARG A 55 -5.73 -1.93 -8.28
CA ARG A 55 -6.95 -2.75 -8.35
C ARG A 55 -6.82 -4.09 -7.64
N CYS A 56 -5.61 -4.66 -7.61
CA CYS A 56 -5.34 -5.90 -6.89
C CYS A 56 -5.40 -5.67 -5.38
N ILE A 57 -4.75 -4.62 -4.88
CA ILE A 57 -4.79 -4.24 -3.46
C ILE A 57 -6.23 -3.94 -3.01
N ASP A 58 -7.02 -3.23 -3.81
CA ASP A 58 -8.43 -2.99 -3.48
C ASP A 58 -9.23 -4.29 -3.39
N ARG A 59 -9.06 -5.20 -4.36
CA ARG A 59 -9.77 -6.49 -4.39
C ARG A 59 -9.37 -7.42 -3.24
N MET A 60 -8.11 -7.37 -2.82
CA MET A 60 -7.59 -8.19 -1.73
C MET A 60 -7.62 -7.47 -0.38
N SER A 61 -8.17 -6.26 -0.29
CA SER A 61 -8.05 -5.42 0.90
C SER A 61 -8.65 -6.08 2.15
N ASP A 62 -9.79 -6.74 2.02
CA ASP A 62 -10.40 -7.54 3.08
C ASP A 62 -9.49 -8.72 3.46
N ASP A 63 -9.04 -9.52 2.49
CA ASP A 63 -8.14 -10.66 2.73
C ASP A 63 -6.82 -10.25 3.41
N ILE A 64 -6.24 -9.11 3.01
CA ILE A 64 -5.04 -8.51 3.61
C ILE A 64 -5.30 -8.09 5.05
N ALA A 65 -6.51 -7.63 5.35
CA ALA A 65 -6.87 -7.14 6.66
C ALA A 65 -7.06 -8.27 7.67
N VAL A 66 -7.71 -9.37 7.25
CA VAL A 66 -7.99 -10.51 8.13
C VAL A 66 -6.88 -11.57 8.18
N ASN A 67 -6.01 -11.66 7.18
CA ASN A 67 -4.91 -12.64 7.17
C ASN A 67 -3.58 -11.99 7.60
N ASP A 68 -2.81 -12.67 8.47
CA ASP A 68 -1.47 -12.25 8.89
C ASP A 68 -0.47 -12.20 7.73
N ASP A 69 -0.63 -13.02 6.69
CA ASP A 69 0.13 -12.91 5.44
C ASP A 69 -0.08 -11.57 4.73
N GLY A 70 -1.19 -10.88 5.02
CA GLY A 70 -1.49 -9.54 4.53
C GLY A 70 -0.45 -8.49 4.93
N ILE A 71 0.23 -8.66 6.07
CA ILE A 71 1.33 -7.77 6.48
C ILE A 71 2.46 -7.80 5.44
N GLU A 72 2.79 -8.99 4.92
CA GLU A 72 3.87 -9.12 3.94
C GLU A 72 3.48 -8.51 2.60
N VAL A 73 2.22 -8.65 2.19
CA VAL A 73 1.65 -7.98 1.02
C VAL A 73 1.78 -6.46 1.15
N LEU A 74 1.38 -5.90 2.29
CA LEU A 74 1.51 -4.46 2.55
C LEU A 74 2.97 -3.99 2.54
N ARG A 75 3.91 -4.74 3.12
CA ARG A 75 5.35 -4.41 3.06
C ARG A 75 5.90 -4.43 1.64
N ARG A 76 5.49 -5.39 0.81
CA ARG A 76 5.91 -5.48 -0.60
C ARG A 76 5.32 -4.32 -1.40
N ALA A 77 4.05 -3.99 -1.18
CA ALA A 77 3.39 -2.84 -1.79
C ALA A 77 4.11 -1.51 -1.44
N ALA A 78 4.44 -1.30 -0.16
CA ALA A 78 5.17 -0.11 0.28
C ALA A 78 6.54 0.04 -0.41
N ARG A 79 7.30 -1.06 -0.56
CA ARG A 79 8.58 -1.07 -1.27
C ARG A 79 8.43 -0.77 -2.76
N LEU A 80 7.38 -1.30 -3.39
CA LEU A 80 7.08 -1.01 -4.79
C LEU A 80 6.74 0.47 -4.98
N ILE A 81 5.83 1.02 -4.16
CA ILE A 81 5.44 2.44 -4.19
C ILE A 81 6.68 3.32 -4.10
N GLY A 82 7.53 3.11 -3.09
CA GLY A 82 8.74 3.94 -2.91
C GLY A 82 9.80 3.76 -4.00
N THR A 83 9.77 2.65 -4.75
CA THR A 83 10.67 2.45 -5.91
C THR A 83 10.14 3.19 -7.12
N VAL A 84 8.84 3.08 -7.38
CA VAL A 84 8.16 3.75 -8.49
C VAL A 84 8.18 5.26 -8.31
N GLU A 85 7.96 5.77 -7.09
CA GLU A 85 8.11 7.20 -6.77
C GLU A 85 9.48 7.73 -7.18
N ARG A 86 10.56 7.03 -6.81
CA ARG A 86 11.92 7.41 -7.17
C ARG A 86 12.19 7.36 -8.68
N LEU A 87 11.60 6.39 -9.38
CA LEU A 87 11.75 6.25 -10.82
C LEU A 87 11.01 7.38 -11.55
N VAL A 88 9.75 7.63 -11.19
CA VAL A 88 8.96 8.72 -11.75
C VAL A 88 9.57 10.08 -11.45
N ASP A 89 10.09 10.31 -10.24
CA ASP A 89 10.78 11.56 -9.87
C ASP A 89 12.07 11.78 -10.67
N ARG A 90 12.85 10.71 -10.93
CA ARG A 90 14.03 10.77 -11.80
C ARG A 90 13.68 11.11 -13.25
N GLU A 91 12.67 10.45 -13.81
CA GLU A 91 12.21 10.69 -15.19
C GLU A 91 11.64 12.10 -15.36
N ALA A 92 10.87 12.57 -14.37
CA ALA A 92 10.37 13.93 -14.34
C ALA A 92 11.52 14.95 -14.35
N LYS A 93 12.52 14.79 -13.49
CA LYS A 93 13.71 15.67 -13.44
C LYS A 93 14.52 15.64 -14.72
N SER A 94 14.67 14.46 -15.34
CA SER A 94 15.36 14.34 -16.64
C SER A 94 14.59 15.05 -17.76
N SER A 95 13.26 15.06 -17.68
CA SER A 95 12.40 15.75 -18.67
C SER A 95 12.41 17.27 -18.51
N PHE A 96 12.75 17.80 -17.33
CA PHE A 96 12.93 19.26 -17.11
C PHE A 96 14.30 19.78 -17.54
N LEU A 97 15.29 18.91 -17.73
CA LEU A 97 16.66 19.29 -18.11
C LEU A 97 16.92 19.27 -19.62
N HIS A 98 15.91 18.99 -20.44
CA HIS A 98 15.98 18.97 -21.91
C HIS A 98 15.22 20.11 -22.55
#